data_AF-A0A2V9KG19-F1
#
_entry.id   AF-A0A2V9KG19-F1
#
_cell.length_a   1.000
_cell.length_b   1.000
_cell.length_c   1.000
_cell.angle_alpha   90.00
_cell.angle_beta   90.00
_cell.angle_gamma   90.00
#
_symmetry.space_group_name_H-M   'P 1'
#
loop_
_entity.id
_entity.type
_entity.pdbx_description
1 polymer ?
#
loop_
_entity_poly.entity_id
_entity_poly.type
_entity_poly.pdbx_seq_one_letter_code
_entity_poly.pdbx_strand_id
1 'polypeptide(L)'
;MQRPRHRSPRPREHFDPVINAFVNNDAQQCGFCTPGFVVACRAFLNKHPHPTLEQVKKGLGGNLCRCGTYHGVEKAVLEASGGGAGAKRATSTAPGRGDS
;
A
#
# COMPACT_ATOMS: atom_id res chain seq x y z
N MET A 1 -7.92 12.67 -31.23
CA MET A 1 -6.69 13.43 -30.91
C MET A 1 -6.47 13.48 -29.40
N GLN A 2 -5.78 12.50 -28.83
CA GLN A 2 -5.11 12.63 -27.53
C GLN A 2 -3.67 12.20 -27.77
N ARG A 3 -2.70 13.08 -27.47
CA ARG A 3 -1.27 12.80 -27.67
C ARG A 3 -0.86 11.63 -26.76
N PRO A 4 -0.08 10.65 -27.25
CA PRO A 4 0.47 9.62 -26.39
C PRO A 4 1.41 10.31 -25.39
N ARG A 5 1.05 10.28 -24.10
CA ARG A 5 1.91 10.81 -23.05
C ARG A 5 3.06 9.82 -22.85
N HIS A 6 4.16 10.03 -23.57
CA HIS A 6 5.43 9.40 -23.25
C HIS A 6 5.86 9.92 -21.87
N ARG A 7 5.50 9.18 -20.82
CA ARG A 7 5.86 9.50 -19.45
C ARG A 7 7.21 8.86 -19.19
N SER A 8 8.26 9.68 -19.14
CA SER A 8 9.58 9.22 -18.71
C SER A 8 9.47 8.50 -17.36
N PRO A 9 10.21 7.40 -17.13
CA PRO A 9 10.17 6.72 -15.84
C PRO A 9 10.67 7.69 -14.77
N ARG A 10 9.82 7.99 -13.78
CA ARG A 10 10.28 8.74 -12.60
C ARG A 10 11.26 7.85 -11.82
N PRO A 11 12.26 8.44 -11.15
CA PRO A 11 13.12 7.70 -10.23
C PRO A 11 12.26 6.89 -9.25
N ARG A 12 12.73 5.70 -8.85
CA ARG A 12 12.06 4.91 -7.80
C ARG A 12 12.19 5.64 -6.47
N GLU A 13 11.17 6.44 -6.15
CA GLU A 13 10.98 7.08 -4.85
C GLU A 13 10.85 6.00 -3.76
N HIS A 14 11.53 6.18 -2.63
CA HIS A 14 11.39 5.30 -1.47
C HIS A 14 10.11 5.66 -0.72
N PHE A 15 9.01 4.96 -1.04
CA PHE A 15 7.72 5.17 -0.38
C PHE A 15 7.64 4.46 0.98
N ASP A 16 6.81 5.01 1.87
CA ASP A 16 6.45 4.37 3.14
C ASP A 16 5.95 2.93 2.89
N PRO A 17 6.33 1.94 3.73
CA PRO A 17 5.88 0.55 3.58
C PRO A 17 4.37 0.38 3.46
N VAL A 18 3.58 1.22 4.13
CA VAL A 18 2.11 1.19 4.02
C VAL A 18 1.67 1.50 2.59
N ILE A 19 2.29 2.47 1.92
CA ILE A 19 1.93 2.85 0.55
C ILE A 19 2.22 1.69 -0.42
N ASN A 20 3.39 1.05 -0.28
CA ASN A 20 3.74 -0.10 -1.11
C ASN A 20 2.78 -1.27 -0.88
N ALA A 21 2.44 -1.55 0.38
CA ALA A 21 1.52 -2.62 0.73
C ALA A 21 0.11 -2.38 0.18
N PHE A 22 -0.35 -1.12 0.10
CA PHE A 22 -1.64 -0.78 -0.52
C PHE A 22 -1.67 -1.15 -2.01
N VAL A 23 -0.55 -0.91 -2.72
CA VAL A 23 -0.39 -1.28 -4.13
C VAL A 23 -0.36 -2.80 -4.29
N ASN A 24 0.36 -3.50 -3.42
CA ASN A 24 0.52 -4.96 -3.49
C ASN A 24 -0.77 -5.74 -3.19
N ASN A 25 -1.72 -5.14 -2.46
CA ASN A 25 -2.91 -5.83 -1.95
C ASN A 25 -4.24 -5.29 -2.51
N ASP A 26 -4.20 -4.52 -3.61
CA ASP A 26 -5.40 -3.91 -4.20
C ASP A 26 -6.28 -3.17 -3.17
N ALA A 27 -5.63 -2.46 -2.22
CA ALA A 27 -6.30 -1.81 -1.09
C ALA A 27 -7.03 -0.51 -1.47
N GLN A 28 -7.13 -0.20 -2.77
CA GLN A 28 -7.69 1.03 -3.32
C GLN A 28 -8.54 0.75 -4.57
N GLN A 29 -9.64 1.51 -4.72
CA GLN A 29 -10.34 1.69 -5.99
C GLN A 29 -10.44 3.18 -6.35
N CYS A 30 -11.52 3.86 -5.93
CA CYS A 30 -11.75 5.27 -6.28
C CYS A 30 -10.72 6.25 -5.68
N GLY A 31 -9.92 5.79 -4.72
CA GLY A 31 -8.84 6.58 -4.12
C GLY A 31 -9.26 7.58 -3.04
N PHE A 32 -10.57 7.84 -2.87
CA PHE A 32 -11.05 8.88 -1.95
C PHE A 32 -10.67 8.62 -0.48
N CYS A 33 -10.82 7.38 -0.01
CA CYS A 33 -10.50 7.02 1.37
C CYS A 33 -9.02 6.70 1.59
N THR A 34 -8.24 6.48 0.52
CA THR A 34 -6.83 6.06 0.60
C THR A 34 -5.95 6.96 1.47
N PRO A 35 -5.95 8.30 1.32
CA PRO A 35 -5.06 9.14 2.13
C PRO A 35 -5.38 9.03 3.63
N GLY A 36 -6.66 8.97 4.00
CA GLY A 36 -7.09 8.77 5.40
C GLY A 36 -6.62 7.42 5.94
N PHE A 37 -6.82 6.35 5.16
CA PHE A 37 -6.35 5.02 5.50
C PHE A 37 -4.84 4.94 5.67
N VAL A 38 -4.03 5.49 4.74
CA VAL A 38 -2.56 5.43 4.81
C VAL A 38 -2.04 6.06 6.10
N VAL A 39 -2.54 7.25 6.45
CA VAL A 39 -2.13 7.94 7.69
C VAL A 39 -2.59 7.17 8.93
N ALA A 40 -3.84 6.69 8.94
CA ALA A 40 -4.37 5.90 10.06
C ALA A 40 -3.59 4.59 10.25
N CYS A 41 -3.27 3.88 9.18
CA CYS A 41 -2.47 2.65 9.20
C CYS A 41 -1.07 2.91 9.75
N ARG A 42 -0.39 3.97 9.30
CA ARG A 42 0.93 4.33 9.80
C ARG A 42 0.90 4.66 11.29
N ALA A 43 -0.07 5.46 11.73
CA ALA A 43 -0.25 5.79 13.14
C ALA A 43 -0.60 4.55 13.99
N PHE A 44 -1.41 3.65 13.46
CA PHE A 44 -1.76 2.38 14.10
C PHE A 44 -0.51 1.49 14.26
N LEU A 45 0.29 1.30 13.20
CA LEU A 45 1.50 0.48 13.23
C LEU A 45 2.60 1.04 14.15
N ASN A 46 2.69 2.36 14.30
CA ASN A 46 3.59 2.97 15.27
C ASN A 46 3.27 2.55 16.72
N LYS A 47 2.00 2.25 17.02
CA LYS A 47 1.54 1.78 18.35
C LYS A 47 1.48 0.25 18.43
N HIS A 48 1.24 -0.42 17.30
CA HIS A 48 1.08 -1.86 17.20
C HIS A 48 1.99 -2.41 16.09
N PRO A 49 3.29 -2.61 16.35
CA PRO A 49 4.25 -3.05 15.33
C PRO A 49 3.96 -4.44 14.77
N HIS A 50 3.29 -5.30 15.54
CA HIS A 50 2.92 -6.67 15.15
C HIS A 50 1.44 -6.93 15.48
N PRO A 51 0.51 -6.29 14.75
CA PRO A 51 -0.90 -6.37 15.05
C PRO A 51 -1.49 -7.71 14.58
N THR A 52 -2.49 -8.21 15.30
CA THR A 52 -3.37 -9.28 14.80
C THR A 52 -4.43 -8.70 13.87
N LEU A 53 -5.04 -9.53 13.02
CA LEU A 53 -6.12 -9.11 12.13
C LEU A 53 -7.28 -8.43 12.89
N GLU A 54 -7.66 -8.97 14.04
CA GLU A 54 -8.74 -8.41 14.86
C GLU A 54 -8.37 -7.04 15.46
N GLN A 55 -7.10 -6.83 15.81
CA GLN A 55 -6.62 -5.50 16.21
C GLN A 55 -6.67 -4.51 15.05
N VAL A 56 -6.34 -4.93 13.83
CA VAL A 56 -6.43 -4.09 12.61
C VAL A 56 -7.86 -3.65 12.38
N LYS A 57 -8.82 -4.59 12.36
CA LYS A 57 -10.25 -4.29 12.16
C LYS A 57 -10.78 -3.30 13.19
N LYS A 58 -10.51 -3.55 14.47
CA LYS A 58 -10.95 -2.68 15.55
C LYS A 58 -10.29 -1.31 15.51
N GLY A 59 -8.99 -1.27 15.25
CA GLY A 59 -8.19 -0.03 15.24
C GLY A 59 -8.47 0.88 14.06
N LEU A 60 -8.86 0.32 12.91
CA LEU A 60 -9.07 1.07 11.66
C LEU A 60 -10.54 1.22 11.26
N GLY A 61 -11.47 0.64 12.02
CA GLY A 61 -12.91 0.66 11.69
C GLY A 61 -13.56 2.05 11.57
N GLY A 62 -12.90 3.11 12.07
CA GLY A 62 -13.33 4.49 11.86
C GLY A 62 -13.05 5.05 10.46
N ASN A 63 -12.25 4.36 9.64
CA ASN A 63 -11.97 4.76 8.26
C ASN A 63 -12.96 4.07 7.32
N LEU A 64 -13.85 4.86 6.71
CA LEU A 64 -14.91 4.34 5.86
C LEU A 64 -14.49 4.32 4.38
N CYS A 65 -14.73 3.18 3.73
CA CYS A 65 -14.52 2.97 2.30
C CYS A 65 -15.84 2.65 1.61
N ARG A 66 -16.25 3.50 0.65
CA ARG A 66 -17.48 3.24 -0.14
C ARG A 66 -17.30 2.14 -1.19
N CYS A 67 -16.07 1.94 -1.67
CA CYS A 67 -15.76 0.87 -2.62
C CYS A 67 -15.65 -0.51 -1.96
N GLY A 68 -15.51 -0.57 -0.62
CA GLY A 68 -15.44 -1.83 0.12
C GLY A 68 -14.08 -2.56 0.07
N THR A 69 -12.96 -1.85 -0.13
CA THR A 69 -11.62 -2.46 -0.22
C THR A 69 -11.01 -2.89 1.13
N TYR A 70 -11.82 -3.07 2.17
CA TYR A 70 -11.36 -3.32 3.54
C TYR A 70 -10.44 -4.54 3.67
N HIS A 71 -10.76 -5.64 2.98
CA HIS A 71 -9.91 -6.85 2.98
C HIS A 71 -8.50 -6.58 2.42
N GLY A 72 -8.40 -5.75 1.38
CA GLY A 72 -7.11 -5.32 0.82
C GLY A 72 -6.33 -4.45 1.80
N VAL A 73 -7.02 -3.54 2.49
CA VAL A 73 -6.41 -2.71 3.56
C VAL A 73 -5.90 -3.58 4.72
N GLU A 74 -6.69 -4.55 5.17
CA GLU A 74 -6.31 -5.48 6.25
C GLU A 74 -5.02 -6.23 5.90
N LYS A 75 -4.94 -6.79 4.68
CA LYS A 75 -3.72 -7.43 4.19
C LYS A 75 -2.54 -6.47 4.09
N ALA A 76 -2.77 -5.27 3.58
CA ALA A 76 -1.73 -4.25 3.44
C ALA A 76 -1.11 -3.88 4.79
N VAL A 77 -1.91 -3.76 5.84
CA VAL A 77 -1.41 -3.45 7.20
C VAL A 77 -0.58 -4.60 7.76
N LEU A 78 -1.02 -5.85 7.57
CA LEU A 78 -0.28 -7.03 8.00
C LEU A 78 1.02 -7.24 7.21
N GLU A 79 1.05 -6.90 5.92
CA GLU A 79 2.28 -6.89 5.13
C GLU A 79 3.23 -5.80 5.63
N ALA A 80 2.74 -4.58 5.81
CA ALA A 80 3.54 -3.43 6.26
C ALA A 80 4.10 -3.59 7.69
N SER A 81 3.46 -4.41 8.54
CA SER A 81 3.95 -4.77 9.87
C SER A 81 5.08 -5.82 9.86
N GLY A 82 5.41 -6.36 8.69
CA GLY A 82 6.34 -7.48 8.53
C GLY A 82 5.72 -8.87 8.79
N GLY A 83 4.41 -8.94 9.03
CA GLY A 83 3.66 -10.19 9.26
C GLY A 83 3.28 -10.97 7.99
N GLY A 84 3.57 -10.43 6.80
CA GLY A 84 3.41 -11.13 5.52
C GLY A 84 4.69 -11.86 5.11
N ALA A 85 4.60 -13.18 4.94
CA ALA A 85 5.65 -13.99 4.30
C ALA A 85 5.94 -13.46 2.89
N GLY A 86 6.92 -12.58 2.76
CA GLY A 86 7.25 -11.97 1.47
C GLY A 86 7.62 -10.49 1.51
N ALA A 87 8.16 -9.96 2.60
CA ALA A 87 8.99 -8.76 2.52
C ALA A 87 10.29 -9.10 1.76
N LYS A 88 10.19 -9.34 0.45
CA LYS A 88 11.31 -9.05 -0.43
C LYS A 88 11.50 -7.54 -0.26
N ARG A 89 12.50 -7.16 0.55
CA ARG A 89 13.18 -5.88 0.37
C ARG A 89 13.27 -5.68 -1.14
N ALA A 90 12.75 -4.58 -1.65
CA ALA A 90 13.01 -4.19 -3.02
C ALA A 90 14.52 -3.91 -3.14
N THR A 91 15.33 -4.98 -3.17
CA THR A 91 16.74 -4.91 -3.48
C THR A 91 16.80 -4.58 -4.96
N SER A 92 17.31 -3.38 -5.20
CA SER A 92 17.60 -2.77 -6.47
C SER A 92 18.35 -3.71 -7.42
N THR A 93 17.65 -4.31 -8.38
CA THR A 93 18.14 -4.50 -9.76
C THR A 93 17.00 -5.06 -10.63
N ALA A 94 16.48 -4.25 -11.54
CA ALA A 94 15.68 -4.73 -12.66
C ALA A 94 16.52 -4.53 -13.93
N PRO A 95 16.66 -5.54 -14.80
CA PRO A 95 17.34 -5.37 -16.08
C PRO A 95 16.54 -4.41 -16.96
N GLY A 96 17.25 -3.51 -17.65
CA GLY A 96 16.64 -2.52 -18.55
C GLY A 96 15.79 -3.20 -19.61
N ARG A 97 14.55 -2.75 -19.79
CA ARG A 97 13.76 -3.13 -20.96
C ARG A 97 14.29 -2.33 -22.14
N GLY A 98 14.97 -3.00 -23.06
CA GLY A 98 15.23 -2.48 -24.39
C GLY A 98 13.91 -2.32 -25.15
N ASP A 99 13.73 -1.13 -25.69
CA ASP A 99 12.67 -0.72 -26.59
C ASP A 99 13.10 -0.98 -28.04
N SER A 100 12.31 -1.78 -28.76
CA SER A 100 12.30 -1.87 -30.22
C SER A 100 10.90 -1.54 -30.72
#